data_AF-A0A0L0FT64-F1
#
_entry.id   AF-A0A0L0FT64-F1
#
_cell.length_a   1.000
_cell.length_b   1.000
_cell.length_c   1.000
_cell.angle_alpha   90.00
_cell.angle_beta   90.00
_cell.angle_gamma   90.00
#
_symmetry.space_group_name_H-M   'P 1'
#
loop_
_entity.id
_entity.type
_entity.pdbx_description
1 polymer ?
#
loop_
_entity_poly.entity_id
_entity_poly.type
_entity_poly.pdbx_seq_one_letter_code
_entity_poly.pdbx_strand_id
1 'polypeptide(L)'
;MSAPTRSEIIPSDVRVDCDVEIPITMCEPITTSNKREALDKKNPNDMSAFCTGQNHCSTLPVADVDRPDIVARVANITAIVVCVFIFALAAVLFWRCESTPGTLNDGEIVYGDEIFRYMLIMQIPTIVLLVALLLFFIVFWNEPEVCSRHHAFIAHFWAAAFSGCVFTIAWAAVMLQVTSLEALNEDGSYKSTFTEIVLWLFICEWFCEAMMLSAVVSRMYFMHVVFNNGSSAQPKYWLSVAIHTAIFIVSMTPQLVCYYGQKDCSVLEFRIGNLFYEAVLCGRYFYYLAFTNVSSFQYFLDFKTNIRVFAAFFVFYWSTMIYSCATNSYDTISYFRLFIHPCLVWLFTLDNFLLVVLRVLSRRFGKSTLLQNYDLLGQYYEELQYGKCVGCLLFNHETRDILLSYAGSRHCAEAVEFEICIAECKQLEKQSVQEARDMARDCTEIFVRVNSSKEINIKRTVRNRIIDLVNKDSYKDIDDLFYQASFEILNQISQNLLSGFYQTPEFIAFQQECDNRSKLTEALRVNGLIVVDNVPDSMVALTVEARPSNEQADTGSNRKEKGISNVDIGTGQSLEIPNNS
;
A
#
# COMPACT_ATOMS: atom_id res chain seq x y z
N MET A 1 45.39 -4.00 73.82
CA MET A 1 44.45 -3.82 74.96
C MET A 1 43.17 -4.55 74.60
N SER A 2 42.62 -5.33 75.55
CA SER A 2 41.45 -6.25 75.39
C SER A 2 41.58 -7.34 74.31
N ALA A 3 41.19 -8.57 74.66
CA ALA A 3 41.64 -9.82 74.02
C ALA A 3 40.47 -10.63 73.39
N PRO A 4 40.73 -11.71 72.62
CA PRO A 4 39.73 -12.45 71.84
C PRO A 4 39.26 -13.76 72.52
N THR A 5 38.33 -14.50 71.88
CA THR A 5 38.00 -15.97 71.92
C THR A 5 36.53 -16.15 71.46
N ARG A 6 35.96 -17.29 71.02
CA ARG A 6 36.27 -18.74 70.82
C ARG A 6 35.22 -19.22 69.76
N SER A 7 35.50 -19.88 68.63
CA SER A 7 35.83 -21.30 68.35
C SER A 7 34.84 -22.39 68.84
N GLU A 8 34.68 -23.45 68.03
CA GLU A 8 34.04 -24.80 68.27
C GLU A 8 32.51 -24.92 67.99
N ILE A 9 31.91 -26.05 67.52
CA ILE A 9 32.35 -27.35 66.94
C ILE A 9 31.16 -28.01 66.14
N ILE A 10 31.41 -29.05 65.33
CA ILE A 10 30.47 -29.79 64.43
C ILE A 10 30.41 -31.28 64.89
N PRO A 11 29.23 -31.95 65.06
CA PRO A 11 28.35 -32.51 63.99
C PRO A 11 26.82 -32.42 64.35
N SER A 12 25.81 -33.20 63.90
CA SER A 12 25.67 -34.45 63.09
C SER A 12 24.27 -34.59 62.41
N ASP A 13 24.06 -35.65 61.62
CA ASP A 13 22.80 -36.07 60.95
C ASP A 13 21.63 -36.47 61.87
N VAL A 14 20.39 -36.29 61.38
CA VAL A 14 19.25 -37.22 61.60
C VAL A 14 18.35 -37.24 60.33
N ARG A 15 18.17 -38.43 59.72
CA ARG A 15 17.05 -38.73 58.82
C ARG A 15 15.86 -39.24 59.63
N VAL A 16 14.64 -38.90 59.23
CA VAL A 16 13.43 -39.72 59.50
C VAL A 16 12.54 -39.70 58.26
N ASP A 17 12.46 -40.84 57.57
CA ASP A 17 11.36 -41.16 56.67
C ASP A 17 10.20 -41.75 57.48
N CYS A 18 8.95 -41.43 57.13
CA CYS A 18 7.76 -42.21 57.51
C CYS A 18 6.65 -41.97 56.47
N ASP A 19 6.35 -42.98 55.66
CA ASP A 19 5.07 -43.14 54.97
C ASP A 19 3.94 -43.36 55.99
N VAL A 20 2.67 -43.19 55.56
CA VAL A 20 1.54 -44.14 55.71
C VAL A 20 0.23 -43.50 55.23
N GLU A 21 -0.73 -44.37 54.88
CA GLU A 21 -1.83 -44.16 53.93
C GLU A 21 -3.16 -43.56 54.48
N ILE A 22 -4.04 -43.28 53.51
CA ILE A 22 -5.45 -42.88 53.55
C ILE A 22 -6.34 -43.80 54.43
N PRO A 23 -7.53 -43.35 54.92
CA PRO A 23 -8.75 -43.53 54.12
C PRO A 23 -9.91 -42.49 54.30
N ILE A 24 -10.55 -42.19 53.15
CA ILE A 24 -12.01 -42.11 52.86
C ILE A 24 -13.01 -41.73 53.99
N THR A 25 -13.89 -40.77 53.67
CA THR A 25 -15.27 -40.74 54.21
C THR A 25 -16.30 -40.39 53.13
N MET A 26 -17.39 -41.16 53.04
CA MET A 26 -18.54 -40.91 52.14
C MET A 26 -19.64 -40.08 52.82
N CYS A 27 -20.53 -39.48 52.02
CA CYS A 27 -21.94 -39.28 52.40
C CYS A 27 -22.84 -39.47 51.17
N GLU A 28 -23.88 -40.30 51.31
CA GLU A 28 -24.95 -40.54 50.33
C GLU A 28 -26.16 -39.60 50.58
N PRO A 29 -27.43 -39.92 50.22
CA PRO A 29 -28.02 -39.49 48.95
C PRO A 29 -29.34 -38.71 49.14
N ILE A 30 -29.95 -38.23 48.04
CA ILE A 30 -31.39 -37.89 48.02
C ILE A 30 -32.08 -38.61 46.86
N THR A 31 -33.15 -39.34 47.20
CA THR A 31 -34.04 -40.05 46.28
C THR A 31 -35.42 -39.39 46.25
N THR A 32 -36.06 -39.40 45.07
CA THR A 32 -37.52 -39.51 44.78
C THR A 32 -37.69 -39.18 43.29
N SER A 33 -38.01 -40.06 42.33
CA SER A 33 -39.05 -41.10 42.18
C SER A 33 -40.15 -40.69 41.18
N ASN A 34 -40.44 -41.61 40.26
CA ASN A 34 -41.71 -41.84 39.56
C ASN A 34 -42.23 -40.84 38.51
N LYS A 35 -41.99 -41.18 37.23
CA LYS A 35 -42.99 -41.69 36.25
C LYS A 35 -42.25 -42.10 34.95
N ARG A 36 -42.24 -43.35 34.45
CA ARG A 36 -43.33 -44.16 33.85
C ARG A 36 -44.24 -43.32 32.95
N GLU A 37 -44.52 -43.63 31.69
CA GLU A 37 -44.27 -44.74 30.74
C GLU A 37 -44.56 -44.08 29.35
N ALA A 38 -44.15 -44.54 28.16
CA ALA A 38 -44.16 -45.89 27.61
C ALA A 38 -43.58 -45.86 26.17
N LEU A 39 -43.02 -47.01 25.73
CA LEU A 39 -43.05 -47.61 24.37
C LEU A 39 -42.69 -46.79 23.09
N ASP A 40 -42.14 -47.39 22.03
CA ASP A 40 -41.30 -48.59 21.84
C ASP A 40 -40.85 -48.65 20.36
N LYS A 41 -39.78 -49.39 20.04
CA LYS A 41 -39.40 -49.89 18.69
C LYS A 41 -39.17 -48.86 17.56
N LYS A 42 -37.88 -48.64 17.19
CA LYS A 42 -37.30 -49.37 16.04
C LYS A 42 -35.76 -49.32 15.94
N ASN A 43 -35.18 -50.53 15.95
CA ASN A 43 -33.88 -50.99 15.44
C ASN A 43 -32.53 -50.41 15.92
N PRO A 44 -31.49 -51.27 16.04
CA PRO A 44 -30.13 -50.89 16.44
C PRO A 44 -29.21 -50.59 15.23
N ASN A 45 -27.97 -50.23 15.55
CA ASN A 45 -26.85 -49.86 14.67
C ASN A 45 -26.88 -48.39 14.21
N ASP A 46 -26.40 -47.48 15.06
CA ASP A 46 -25.05 -46.95 14.83
C ASP A 46 -24.38 -46.45 16.12
N MET A 47 -23.14 -46.88 16.35
CA MET A 47 -22.29 -46.40 17.44
C MET A 47 -21.41 -45.24 16.95
N SER A 48 -21.80 -44.00 17.23
CA SER A 48 -20.86 -42.86 17.30
C SER A 48 -21.50 -41.62 17.91
N ALA A 49 -21.77 -41.67 19.22
CA ALA A 49 -22.13 -40.49 20.00
C ALA A 49 -21.32 -40.46 21.32
N PHE A 50 -20.28 -39.64 21.36
CA PHE A 50 -19.70 -39.12 22.60
C PHE A 50 -19.08 -37.73 22.33
N CYS A 51 -19.11 -36.87 23.35
CA CYS A 51 -18.55 -35.51 23.38
C CYS A 51 -19.35 -34.37 22.67
N THR A 52 -20.63 -34.22 22.99
CA THR A 52 -21.30 -32.90 22.98
C THR A 52 -21.10 -32.18 24.33
N GLY A 53 -19.92 -31.57 24.52
CA GLY A 53 -19.63 -30.72 25.68
C GLY A 53 -19.89 -29.24 25.39
N GLN A 54 -21.13 -28.77 25.56
CA GLN A 54 -21.44 -27.33 25.52
C GLN A 54 -20.93 -26.63 26.78
N ASN A 55 -19.73 -26.06 26.73
CA ASN A 55 -19.33 -25.03 27.68
C ASN A 55 -19.84 -23.67 27.18
N HIS A 56 -20.79 -23.09 27.91
CA HIS A 56 -21.16 -21.69 27.75
C HIS A 56 -19.97 -20.77 28.05
N CYS A 57 -19.21 -20.37 27.03
CA CYS A 57 -18.58 -19.06 27.07
C CYS A 57 -19.70 -18.01 26.98
N SER A 58 -20.00 -17.38 28.11
CA SER A 58 -20.85 -16.21 28.18
C SER A 58 -20.22 -15.06 27.38
N THR A 59 -20.65 -14.90 26.14
CA THR A 59 -20.38 -13.69 25.36
C THR A 59 -21.00 -12.52 26.10
N LEU A 60 -20.14 -11.64 26.64
CA LEU A 60 -20.56 -10.29 27.05
C LEU A 60 -21.29 -9.66 25.86
N PRO A 61 -22.42 -8.96 26.08
CA PRO A 61 -23.11 -8.28 25.00
C PRO A 61 -22.23 -7.14 24.51
N VAL A 62 -21.53 -7.37 23.39
CA VAL A 62 -21.02 -6.29 22.57
C VAL A 62 -22.24 -5.48 22.16
N ALA A 63 -22.34 -4.25 22.65
CA ALA A 63 -23.48 -3.40 22.36
C ALA A 63 -23.57 -3.19 20.85
N ASP A 64 -24.69 -3.60 20.24
CA ASP A 64 -25.00 -3.32 18.84
C ASP A 64 -24.99 -1.81 18.61
N VAL A 65 -23.89 -1.33 18.04
CA VAL A 65 -23.81 0.02 17.51
C VAL A 65 -24.08 -0.09 16.01
N ASP A 66 -25.35 0.00 15.62
CA ASP A 66 -25.82 0.09 14.22
C ASP A 66 -25.38 1.37 13.48
N ARG A 67 -24.48 2.18 14.06
CA ARG A 67 -24.03 3.46 13.51
C ARG A 67 -22.92 3.43 12.44
N PRO A 68 -22.02 2.43 12.31
CA PRO A 68 -20.90 2.53 11.36
C PRO A 68 -21.38 2.47 9.91
N ASP A 69 -22.45 1.71 9.66
CA ASP A 69 -23.06 1.58 8.34
C ASP A 69 -23.67 2.91 7.86
N ILE A 70 -24.23 3.71 8.78
CA ILE A 70 -24.74 5.06 8.46
C ILE A 70 -23.61 5.97 7.97
N VAL A 71 -22.43 5.96 8.61
CA VAL A 71 -21.32 6.84 8.24
C VAL A 71 -20.74 6.47 6.88
N ALA A 72 -20.54 5.18 6.62
CA ALA A 72 -20.08 4.71 5.31
C ALA A 72 -21.14 4.93 4.22
N ARG A 73 -22.43 4.74 4.52
CA ARG A 73 -23.53 5.09 3.59
C ARG A 73 -23.53 6.59 3.29
N VAL A 74 -23.40 7.45 4.30
CA VAL A 74 -23.30 8.91 4.11
C VAL A 74 -22.09 9.26 3.25
N ALA A 75 -20.90 8.72 3.53
CA ALA A 75 -19.72 8.98 2.70
C ALA A 75 -19.90 8.52 1.24
N ASN A 76 -20.51 7.35 1.02
CA ASN A 76 -20.84 6.87 -0.33
C ASN A 76 -21.92 7.73 -1.01
N ILE A 77 -22.94 8.19 -0.29
CA ILE A 77 -23.98 9.09 -0.80
C ILE A 77 -23.36 10.46 -1.13
N THR A 78 -22.49 11.00 -0.28
CA THR A 78 -21.75 12.24 -0.54
C THR A 78 -20.87 12.09 -1.78
N ALA A 79 -20.14 10.99 -1.94
CA ALA A 79 -19.36 10.74 -3.15
C ALA A 79 -20.24 10.70 -4.40
N ILE A 80 -21.37 9.98 -4.37
CA ILE A 80 -22.34 9.94 -5.49
C ILE A 80 -22.90 11.34 -5.79
N VAL A 81 -23.35 12.09 -4.77
CA VAL A 81 -23.94 13.43 -4.93
C VAL A 81 -22.92 14.43 -5.45
N VAL A 82 -21.69 14.42 -4.94
CA VAL A 82 -20.60 15.30 -5.42
C VAL A 82 -20.23 14.94 -6.85
N CYS A 83 -20.06 13.65 -7.18
CA CYS A 83 -19.81 13.23 -8.56
C CYS A 83 -20.95 13.68 -9.49
N VAL A 84 -22.21 13.39 -9.16
CA VAL A 84 -23.38 13.80 -9.97
C VAL A 84 -23.44 15.32 -10.13
N PHE A 85 -23.14 16.10 -9.08
CA PHE A 85 -23.10 17.56 -9.16
C PHE A 85 -21.97 18.06 -10.08
N ILE A 86 -20.75 17.52 -9.95
CA ILE A 86 -19.59 17.86 -10.78
C ILE A 86 -19.85 17.49 -12.25
N PHE A 87 -20.39 16.30 -12.53
CA PHE A 87 -20.77 15.89 -13.89
C PHE A 87 -21.92 16.74 -14.46
N ALA A 88 -22.93 17.10 -13.66
CA ALA A 88 -24.02 17.96 -14.11
C ALA A 88 -23.53 19.39 -14.41
N LEU A 89 -22.65 19.94 -13.57
CA LEU A 89 -22.02 21.24 -13.79
C LEU A 89 -21.15 21.22 -15.05
N ALA A 90 -20.32 20.19 -15.22
CA ALA A 90 -19.53 19.98 -16.43
C ALA A 90 -20.41 19.90 -17.69
N ALA A 91 -21.52 19.15 -17.66
CA ALA A 91 -22.45 19.04 -18.78
C ALA A 91 -23.17 20.36 -19.10
N VAL A 92 -23.56 21.13 -18.08
CA VAL A 92 -24.18 22.46 -18.27
C VAL A 92 -23.18 23.46 -18.86
N LEU A 93 -21.93 23.46 -18.39
CA LEU A 93 -20.87 24.32 -18.91
C LEU A 93 -20.46 23.92 -20.34
N PHE A 94 -20.33 22.61 -20.61
CA PHE A 94 -20.11 22.09 -21.96
C PHE A 94 -21.22 22.51 -22.92
N TRP A 95 -22.49 22.29 -22.56
CA TRP A 95 -23.65 22.69 -23.37
C TRP A 95 -23.69 24.21 -23.59
N ARG A 96 -23.29 25.00 -22.58
CA ARG A 96 -23.13 26.46 -22.74
C ARG A 96 -22.03 26.82 -23.74
N CYS A 97 -20.90 26.14 -23.73
CA CYS A 97 -19.83 26.37 -24.71
C CYS A 97 -20.27 25.95 -26.12
N GLU A 98 -20.90 24.78 -26.28
CA GLU A 98 -21.39 24.27 -27.57
C GLU A 98 -22.54 25.12 -28.16
N SER A 99 -23.39 25.70 -27.31
CA SER A 99 -24.49 26.60 -27.73
C SER A 99 -24.07 28.06 -27.90
N THR A 100 -22.84 28.43 -27.55
CA THR A 100 -22.27 29.73 -27.91
C THR A 100 -21.82 29.66 -29.38
N PRO A 101 -22.35 30.50 -30.29
CA PRO A 101 -22.04 30.39 -31.71
C PRO A 101 -20.60 30.80 -31.99
N GLY A 102 -19.71 29.80 -32.06
CA GLY A 102 -18.31 29.93 -32.44
C GLY A 102 -18.15 30.19 -33.93
N THR A 103 -18.54 31.38 -34.40
CA THR A 103 -18.07 31.88 -35.70
C THR A 103 -16.64 32.37 -35.53
N LEU A 104 -15.68 31.62 -36.10
CA LEU A 104 -14.36 32.16 -36.47
C LEU A 104 -14.57 33.33 -37.43
N ASN A 105 -14.53 34.56 -36.90
CA ASN A 105 -14.39 35.78 -37.68
C ASN A 105 -12.93 36.22 -37.57
N ASP A 106 -12.28 36.42 -38.71
CA ASP A 106 -10.94 37.01 -38.82
C ASP A 106 -9.84 36.36 -37.94
N GLY A 107 -9.98 35.07 -37.63
CA GLY A 107 -8.99 34.27 -36.90
C GLY A 107 -9.11 34.26 -35.38
N GLU A 108 -10.02 35.06 -34.81
CA GLU A 108 -10.34 34.99 -33.38
C GLU A 108 -11.52 34.02 -33.13
N ILE A 109 -11.38 33.18 -32.10
CA ILE A 109 -12.55 32.50 -31.52
C ILE A 109 -13.29 33.56 -30.72
N VAL A 110 -14.30 34.16 -31.35
CA VAL A 110 -15.26 35.03 -30.65
C VAL A 110 -15.81 34.23 -29.47
N TYR A 111 -15.70 34.77 -28.25
CA TYR A 111 -15.99 34.12 -26.95
C TYR A 111 -14.96 33.12 -26.37
N GLY A 112 -13.75 32.98 -26.94
CA GLY A 112 -12.70 32.10 -26.38
C GLY A 112 -12.36 32.40 -24.91
N ASP A 113 -12.30 33.69 -24.55
CA ASP A 113 -12.08 34.21 -23.20
C ASP A 113 -13.20 33.81 -22.21
N GLU A 114 -14.44 33.64 -22.69
CA GLU A 114 -15.60 33.22 -21.90
C GLU A 114 -15.58 31.70 -21.65
N ILE A 115 -15.30 30.91 -22.69
CA ILE A 115 -15.13 29.46 -22.62
C ILE A 115 -13.99 29.10 -21.66
N PHE A 116 -12.88 29.84 -21.71
CA PHE A 116 -11.75 29.66 -20.78
C PHE A 116 -12.15 29.90 -19.33
N ARG A 117 -12.96 30.93 -19.04
CA ARG A 117 -13.51 31.18 -17.69
C ARG A 117 -14.44 30.05 -17.23
N TYR A 118 -15.28 29.50 -18.11
CA TYR A 118 -16.12 28.34 -17.78
C TYR A 118 -15.28 27.10 -17.43
N MET A 119 -14.20 26.84 -18.16
CA MET A 119 -13.26 25.78 -17.83
C MET A 119 -12.56 26.03 -16.47
N LEU A 120 -12.11 27.27 -16.19
CA LEU A 120 -11.46 27.61 -14.92
C LEU A 120 -12.38 27.40 -13.70
N ILE A 121 -13.70 27.60 -13.83
CA ILE A 121 -14.69 27.31 -12.77
C ILE A 121 -14.63 25.84 -12.33
N MET A 122 -14.26 24.91 -13.23
CA MET A 122 -14.10 23.49 -12.93
C MET A 122 -12.67 23.12 -12.47
N GLN A 123 -11.65 23.73 -13.08
CA GLN A 123 -10.25 23.41 -12.74
C GLN A 123 -9.83 23.98 -11.38
N ILE A 124 -10.23 25.20 -11.01
CA ILE A 124 -9.79 25.83 -9.75
C ILE A 124 -10.20 25.00 -8.52
N PRO A 125 -11.47 24.56 -8.35
CA PRO A 125 -11.85 23.67 -7.25
C PRO A 125 -11.09 22.33 -7.26
N THR A 126 -10.77 21.82 -8.44
CA THR A 126 -10.03 20.56 -8.63
C THR A 126 -8.57 20.69 -8.20
N ILE A 127 -7.92 21.81 -8.52
CA ILE A 127 -6.57 22.14 -8.04
C ILE A 127 -6.57 22.32 -6.51
N VAL A 128 -7.57 23.02 -5.95
CA VAL A 128 -7.72 23.18 -4.49
C VAL A 128 -7.88 21.82 -3.80
N LEU A 129 -8.68 20.91 -4.35
CA LEU A 129 -8.80 19.52 -3.87
C LEU A 129 -7.44 18.80 -3.90
N LEU A 130 -6.70 18.86 -5.01
CA LEU A 130 -5.40 18.19 -5.15
C LEU A 130 -4.32 18.77 -4.21
N VAL A 131 -4.34 20.08 -3.94
CA VAL A 131 -3.44 20.71 -2.96
C VAL A 131 -3.82 20.32 -1.54
N ALA A 132 -5.10 20.32 -1.19
CA ALA A 132 -5.57 19.86 0.12
C ALA A 132 -5.24 18.38 0.36
N LEU A 133 -5.36 17.55 -0.68
CA LEU A 133 -5.01 16.12 -0.64
C LEU A 133 -3.49 15.91 -0.48
N LEU A 134 -2.65 16.71 -1.17
CA LEU A 134 -1.20 16.68 -0.97
C LEU A 134 -0.82 17.03 0.47
N LEU A 135 -1.38 18.13 1.00
CA LEU A 135 -1.14 18.56 2.38
C LEU A 135 -1.57 17.47 3.38
N PHE A 136 -2.72 16.83 3.14
CA PHE A 136 -3.15 15.68 3.92
C PHE A 136 -2.11 14.55 3.87
N PHE A 137 -1.63 14.15 2.70
CA PHE A 137 -0.61 13.08 2.61
C PHE A 137 0.72 13.45 3.26
N ILE A 138 1.17 14.70 3.15
CA ILE A 138 2.41 15.17 3.81
C ILE A 138 2.28 15.09 5.34
N VAL A 139 1.17 15.58 5.90
CA VAL A 139 0.94 15.61 7.35
C VAL A 139 0.68 14.20 7.93
N PHE A 140 0.04 13.33 7.15
CA PHE A 140 -0.41 12.00 7.58
C PHE A 140 0.32 10.85 6.89
N TRP A 141 1.53 11.09 6.40
CA TRP A 141 2.30 10.17 5.55
C TRP A 141 2.48 8.76 6.15
N ASN A 142 2.69 8.71 7.46
CA ASN A 142 2.95 7.49 8.23
C ASN A 142 1.68 6.86 8.82
N GLU A 143 0.49 7.40 8.57
CA GLU A 143 -0.75 6.77 9.05
C GLU A 143 -0.95 5.41 8.37
N PRO A 144 -1.33 4.36 9.11
CA PRO A 144 -1.53 3.02 8.54
C PRO A 144 -2.44 3.01 7.31
N GLU A 145 -3.52 3.79 7.30
CA GLU A 145 -4.49 3.90 6.19
C GLU A 145 -3.96 4.67 4.96
N VAL A 146 -2.84 5.40 5.11
CA VAL A 146 -2.14 6.10 4.01
C VAL A 146 -1.04 5.19 3.45
N CYS A 147 -0.25 4.58 4.33
CA CYS A 147 0.74 3.56 3.98
C CYS A 147 0.09 2.36 3.27
N SER A 148 -1.13 1.96 3.65
CA SER A 148 -1.95 0.92 3.00
C SER A 148 -2.48 1.26 1.60
N ARG A 149 -2.12 2.44 1.06
CA ARG A 149 -2.35 2.78 -0.35
C ARG A 149 -1.11 2.63 -1.21
N HIS A 150 0.04 2.33 -0.61
CA HIS A 150 1.38 2.32 -1.21
C HIS A 150 1.81 3.72 -1.67
N HIS A 151 2.84 4.29 -1.05
CA HIS A 151 3.27 5.68 -1.29
C HIS A 151 3.57 6.01 -2.76
N ALA A 152 4.12 5.05 -3.54
CA ALA A 152 4.35 5.27 -4.97
C ALA A 152 3.06 5.41 -5.80
N PHE A 153 1.95 4.77 -5.36
CA PHE A 153 0.64 4.98 -6.00
C PHE A 153 0.10 6.38 -5.69
N ILE A 154 0.20 6.82 -4.43
CA ILE A 154 -0.19 8.18 -4.03
C ILE A 154 0.58 9.22 -4.86
N ALA A 155 1.90 9.11 -4.91
CA ALA A 155 2.76 10.04 -5.64
C ALA A 155 2.47 10.03 -7.15
N HIS A 156 2.34 8.84 -7.76
CA HIS A 156 2.06 8.69 -9.19
C HIS A 156 0.67 9.26 -9.56
N PHE A 157 -0.38 8.89 -8.81
CA PHE A 157 -1.73 9.40 -9.05
C PHE A 157 -1.79 10.92 -8.90
N TRP A 158 -1.23 11.47 -7.82
CA TRP A 158 -1.23 12.91 -7.59
C TRP A 158 -0.47 13.67 -8.67
N ALA A 159 0.73 13.20 -9.05
CA ALA A 159 1.54 13.83 -10.09
C ALA A 159 0.82 13.82 -11.45
N ALA A 160 0.17 12.71 -11.82
CA ALA A 160 -0.61 12.61 -13.04
C ALA A 160 -1.83 13.55 -13.02
N ALA A 161 -2.62 13.53 -11.94
CA ALA A 161 -3.81 14.38 -11.81
C ALA A 161 -3.49 15.88 -11.82
N PHE A 162 -2.44 16.29 -11.09
CA PHE A 162 -2.02 17.69 -11.02
C PHE A 162 -1.42 18.16 -12.35
N SER A 163 -0.56 17.36 -12.97
CA SER A 163 0.01 17.68 -14.30
C SER A 163 -1.08 17.77 -15.36
N GLY A 164 -2.08 16.88 -15.31
CA GLY A 164 -3.25 16.94 -16.20
C GLY A 164 -3.99 18.27 -16.08
N CYS A 165 -4.25 18.75 -14.86
CA CYS A 165 -4.89 20.06 -14.67
C CYS A 165 -4.06 21.20 -15.29
N VAL A 166 -2.73 21.17 -15.13
CA VAL A 166 -1.81 22.17 -15.70
C VAL A 166 -1.82 22.11 -17.24
N PHE A 167 -1.73 20.91 -17.83
CA PHE A 167 -1.76 20.75 -19.29
C PHE A 167 -3.12 21.10 -19.88
N THR A 168 -4.26 20.75 -19.24
CA THR A 168 -5.59 21.16 -19.71
C THR A 168 -5.72 22.69 -19.71
N ILE A 169 -5.25 23.38 -18.67
CA ILE A 169 -5.29 24.86 -18.61
C ILE A 169 -4.41 25.48 -19.70
N ALA A 170 -3.17 25.00 -19.85
CA ALA A 170 -2.24 25.50 -20.85
C ALA A 170 -2.76 25.25 -22.28
N TRP A 171 -3.27 24.05 -22.55
CA TRP A 171 -3.85 23.67 -23.83
C TRP A 171 -5.05 24.56 -24.19
N ALA A 172 -5.97 24.76 -23.26
CA ALA A 172 -7.13 25.62 -23.46
C ALA A 172 -6.75 27.09 -23.67
N ALA A 173 -5.78 27.62 -22.91
CA ALA A 173 -5.34 29.01 -23.04
C ALA A 173 -4.79 29.30 -24.44
N VAL A 174 -4.06 28.34 -25.02
CA VAL A 174 -3.56 28.43 -26.39
C VAL A 174 -4.69 28.23 -27.40
N MET A 175 -5.43 27.11 -27.31
CA MET A 175 -6.51 26.76 -28.25
C MET A 175 -7.57 27.87 -28.36
N LEU A 176 -7.97 28.46 -27.22
CA LEU A 176 -9.00 29.50 -27.14
C LEU A 176 -8.47 30.93 -27.37
N GLN A 177 -7.23 31.08 -27.83
CA GLN A 177 -6.59 32.36 -28.14
C GLN A 177 -6.53 33.36 -26.97
N VAL A 178 -6.43 32.85 -25.74
CA VAL A 178 -6.22 33.66 -24.51
C VAL A 178 -4.75 34.07 -24.35
N THR A 179 -3.83 33.28 -24.91
CA THR A 179 -2.40 33.64 -25.00
C THR A 179 -2.12 34.54 -26.19
N SER A 180 -1.04 35.32 -26.15
CA SER A 180 -0.52 36.10 -27.29
C SER A 180 0.07 35.26 -28.45
N LEU A 181 -0.23 33.96 -28.51
CA LEU A 181 0.20 33.08 -29.60
C LEU A 181 -0.93 32.98 -30.62
N GLU A 182 -0.86 33.87 -31.62
CA GLU A 182 -1.80 33.94 -32.74
C GLU A 182 -1.90 32.59 -33.48
N ALA A 183 -3.12 32.14 -33.75
CA ALA A 183 -3.38 30.91 -34.49
C ALA A 183 -3.08 31.03 -35.99
N LEU A 184 -3.31 32.20 -36.59
CA LEU A 184 -3.21 32.41 -38.04
C LEU A 184 -2.03 33.29 -38.46
N ASN A 185 -1.54 33.05 -39.68
CA ASN A 185 -0.68 33.94 -40.45
C ASN A 185 -1.49 35.06 -41.14
N GLU A 186 -0.80 36.05 -41.70
CA GLU A 186 -1.41 37.15 -42.48
C GLU A 186 -2.20 36.68 -43.72
N ASP A 187 -1.94 35.45 -44.21
CA ASP A 187 -2.65 34.82 -45.32
C ASP A 187 -3.87 33.98 -44.89
N GLY A 188 -4.18 33.94 -43.59
CA GLY A 188 -5.25 33.13 -43.01
C GLY A 188 -4.93 31.64 -42.82
N SER A 189 -3.70 31.19 -43.11
CA SER A 189 -3.25 29.82 -42.81
C SER A 189 -2.87 29.66 -41.34
N TYR A 190 -3.02 28.46 -40.77
CA TYR A 190 -2.59 28.20 -39.40
C TYR A 190 -1.07 28.25 -39.25
N LYS A 191 -0.58 28.95 -38.21
CA LYS A 191 0.83 28.98 -37.82
C LYS A 191 1.29 27.59 -37.36
N SER A 192 2.35 27.06 -37.97
CA SER A 192 2.89 25.73 -37.63
C SER A 192 3.31 25.62 -36.16
N THR A 193 3.86 26.69 -35.59
CA THR A 193 4.20 26.77 -34.15
C THR A 193 2.97 26.69 -33.26
N PHE A 194 1.85 27.28 -33.66
CA PHE A 194 0.58 27.17 -32.94
C PHE A 194 0.05 25.74 -32.97
N THR A 195 -0.05 25.13 -34.15
CA THR A 195 -0.56 23.77 -34.30
C THR A 195 0.32 22.73 -33.60
N GLU A 196 1.64 22.92 -33.59
CA GLU A 196 2.58 22.04 -32.90
C GLU A 196 2.45 22.16 -31.38
N ILE A 197 2.33 23.37 -30.84
CA ILE A 197 2.12 23.57 -29.39
C ILE A 197 0.78 22.99 -28.95
N VAL A 198 -0.30 23.22 -29.72
CA VAL A 198 -1.63 22.64 -29.44
C VAL A 198 -1.58 21.11 -29.44
N LEU A 199 -0.89 20.49 -30.42
CA LEU A 199 -0.71 19.05 -30.49
C LEU A 199 0.04 18.49 -29.28
N TRP A 200 1.19 19.07 -28.91
CA TRP A 200 1.99 18.57 -27.79
C TRP A 200 1.29 18.77 -26.44
N LEU A 201 0.58 19.89 -26.24
CA LEU A 201 -0.20 20.11 -25.03
C LEU A 201 -1.38 19.11 -24.92
N PHE A 202 -2.06 18.81 -26.03
CA PHE A 202 -3.10 17.77 -26.09
C PHE A 202 -2.54 16.36 -25.81
N ILE A 203 -1.37 16.04 -26.34
CA ILE A 203 -0.65 14.78 -26.06
C ILE A 203 -0.30 14.66 -24.57
N CYS A 204 0.22 15.73 -23.97
CA CYS A 204 0.60 15.76 -22.55
C CYS A 204 -0.60 15.73 -21.60
N GLU A 205 -1.70 16.40 -21.95
CA GLU A 205 -2.99 16.29 -21.26
C GLU A 205 -3.47 14.83 -21.25
N TRP A 206 -3.55 14.18 -22.42
CA TRP A 206 -3.97 12.79 -22.52
C TRP A 206 -3.02 11.82 -21.82
N PHE A 207 -1.70 12.06 -21.86
CA PHE A 207 -0.73 11.30 -21.08
C PHE A 207 -1.08 11.34 -19.60
N CYS A 208 -1.41 12.50 -19.06
CA CYS A 208 -1.74 12.65 -17.66
C CYS A 208 -3.06 11.96 -17.29
N GLU A 209 -4.11 12.09 -18.11
CA GLU A 209 -5.38 11.35 -17.94
C GLU A 209 -5.14 9.83 -17.87
N ALA A 210 -4.45 9.30 -18.87
CA ALA A 210 -4.24 7.87 -19.01
C ALA A 210 -3.24 7.34 -17.95
N MET A 211 -2.33 8.20 -17.45
CA MET A 211 -1.45 7.87 -16.33
C MET A 211 -2.16 7.88 -14.95
N MET A 212 -3.27 8.61 -14.79
CA MET A 212 -4.14 8.43 -13.61
C MET A 212 -4.77 7.04 -13.58
N LEU A 213 -5.30 6.56 -14.72
CA LEU A 213 -5.85 5.21 -14.84
C LEU A 213 -4.75 4.15 -14.65
N SER A 214 -3.60 4.35 -15.28
CA SER A 214 -2.37 3.57 -15.10
C SER A 214 -2.00 3.42 -13.61
N ALA A 215 -2.07 4.50 -12.82
CA ALA A 215 -1.74 4.45 -11.40
C ALA A 215 -2.62 3.45 -10.64
N VAL A 216 -3.93 3.45 -10.91
CA VAL A 216 -4.89 2.50 -10.32
C VAL A 216 -4.63 1.08 -10.83
N VAL A 217 -4.44 0.87 -12.14
CA VAL A 217 -4.14 -0.45 -12.71
C VAL A 217 -2.83 -1.03 -12.15
N SER A 218 -1.79 -0.20 -11.97
CA SER A 218 -0.53 -0.61 -11.36
C SER A 218 -0.67 -0.94 -9.87
N ARG A 219 -1.56 -0.26 -9.13
CA ARG A 219 -1.90 -0.62 -7.74
C ARG A 219 -2.63 -1.95 -7.68
N MET A 220 -3.61 -2.17 -8.57
CA MET A 220 -4.33 -3.45 -8.67
C MET A 220 -3.39 -4.60 -9.04
N TYR A 221 -2.48 -4.40 -9.98
CA TYR A 221 -1.42 -5.36 -10.33
C TYR A 221 -0.51 -5.65 -9.14
N PHE A 222 -0.05 -4.62 -8.41
CA PHE A 222 0.77 -4.77 -7.21
C PHE A 222 0.08 -5.68 -6.19
N MET A 223 -1.18 -5.38 -5.84
CA MET A 223 -1.98 -6.19 -4.91
C MET A 223 -2.15 -7.63 -5.42
N HIS A 224 -2.52 -7.81 -6.69
CA HIS A 224 -2.71 -9.12 -7.29
C HIS A 224 -1.43 -9.97 -7.26
N VAL A 225 -0.25 -9.38 -7.48
CA VAL A 225 1.05 -10.08 -7.40
C VAL A 225 1.43 -10.47 -5.97
N VAL A 226 1.24 -9.57 -4.99
CA VAL A 226 1.50 -9.88 -3.57
C VAL A 226 0.74 -11.15 -3.16
N PHE A 227 -0.54 -11.23 -3.54
CA PHE A 227 -1.42 -12.34 -3.15
C PHE A 227 -1.24 -13.61 -3.98
N ASN A 228 -1.37 -13.56 -5.31
CA ASN A 228 -1.47 -14.78 -6.12
C ASN A 228 -0.14 -15.51 -6.28
N ASN A 229 1.00 -14.81 -6.26
CA ASN A 229 2.31 -15.43 -6.50
C ASN A 229 2.99 -15.91 -5.22
N GLY A 230 2.34 -15.81 -4.06
CA GLY A 230 2.95 -16.11 -2.76
C GLY A 230 4.26 -15.34 -2.60
N SER A 231 4.14 -14.01 -2.71
CA SER A 231 5.14 -12.97 -2.40
C SER A 231 6.55 -13.05 -3.02
N SER A 232 6.92 -14.13 -3.73
CA SER A 232 8.30 -14.44 -4.17
C SER A 232 8.98 -13.41 -5.11
N ALA A 233 8.24 -12.42 -5.59
CA ALA A 233 8.78 -11.21 -6.19
C ALA A 233 8.23 -10.00 -5.45
N GLN A 234 9.11 -9.16 -4.89
CA GLN A 234 8.72 -7.80 -4.48
C GLN A 234 8.10 -7.09 -5.70
N PRO A 235 6.81 -6.70 -5.69
CA PRO A 235 6.17 -6.21 -6.89
C PRO A 235 6.71 -4.82 -7.23
N LYS A 236 7.43 -4.73 -8.35
CA LYS A 236 8.05 -3.48 -8.82
C LYS A 236 6.97 -2.56 -9.38
N TYR A 237 6.33 -1.75 -8.53
CA TYR A 237 5.29 -0.78 -8.92
C TYR A 237 5.71 0.04 -10.15
N TRP A 238 6.89 0.67 -10.09
CA TRP A 238 7.45 1.48 -11.16
C TRP A 238 7.75 0.73 -12.46
N LEU A 239 7.92 -0.60 -12.44
CA LEU A 239 8.05 -1.38 -13.67
C LEU A 239 6.73 -1.41 -14.45
N SER A 240 5.59 -1.51 -13.76
CA SER A 240 4.28 -1.40 -14.42
C SER A 240 4.07 0.00 -15.00
N VAL A 241 4.51 1.05 -14.29
CA VAL A 241 4.45 2.43 -14.77
C VAL A 241 5.30 2.60 -16.03
N ALA A 242 6.54 2.12 -16.03
CA ALA A 242 7.44 2.18 -17.19
C ALA A 242 6.88 1.42 -18.40
N ILE A 243 6.25 0.26 -18.20
CA ILE A 243 5.56 -0.49 -19.27
C ILE A 243 4.39 0.32 -19.83
N HIS A 244 3.56 0.93 -18.96
CA HIS A 244 2.45 1.78 -19.41
C HIS A 244 2.96 2.99 -20.20
N THR A 245 3.99 3.70 -19.74
CA THR A 245 4.63 4.79 -20.49
C THR A 245 5.19 4.33 -21.84
N ALA A 246 5.82 3.15 -21.91
CA ALA A 246 6.36 2.63 -23.18
C ALA A 246 5.26 2.31 -24.20
N ILE A 247 4.14 1.69 -23.76
CA ILE A 247 3.00 1.42 -24.65
C ILE A 247 2.33 2.74 -25.08
N PHE A 248 2.26 3.74 -24.21
CA PHE A 248 1.75 5.08 -24.54
C PHE A 248 2.56 5.73 -25.68
N ILE A 249 3.89 5.74 -25.57
CA ILE A 249 4.79 6.32 -26.60
C ILE A 249 4.56 5.66 -27.96
N VAL A 250 4.43 4.33 -28.01
CA VAL A 250 4.11 3.61 -29.26
C VAL A 250 2.70 3.96 -29.77
N SER A 251 1.74 4.12 -28.87
CA SER A 251 0.34 4.46 -29.18
C SER A 251 0.17 5.87 -29.75
N MET A 252 1.12 6.79 -29.57
CA MET A 252 1.10 8.12 -30.20
C MET A 252 1.40 8.10 -31.70
N THR A 253 1.98 7.01 -32.23
CA THR A 253 2.46 6.94 -33.63
C THR A 253 1.41 7.38 -34.66
N PRO A 254 0.12 6.96 -34.60
CA PRO A 254 -0.89 7.40 -35.57
C PRO A 254 -1.11 8.93 -35.58
N GLN A 255 -1.09 9.58 -34.42
CA GLN A 255 -1.25 11.04 -34.30
C GLN A 255 -0.10 11.78 -34.97
N LEU A 256 1.13 11.35 -34.68
CA LEU A 256 2.34 11.93 -35.24
C LEU A 256 2.42 11.69 -36.76
N VAL A 257 1.98 10.53 -37.25
CA VAL A 257 1.93 10.21 -38.69
C VAL A 257 0.86 11.03 -39.41
N CYS A 258 -0.32 11.24 -38.82
CA CYS A 258 -1.35 12.12 -39.40
C CYS A 258 -0.87 13.57 -39.48
N TYR A 259 -0.27 14.09 -38.40
CA TYR A 259 0.21 15.47 -38.31
C TYR A 259 1.43 15.74 -39.21
N TYR A 260 2.56 15.05 -38.98
CA TYR A 260 3.80 15.29 -39.72
C TYR A 260 3.78 14.68 -41.13
N GLY A 261 2.95 13.66 -41.37
CA GLY A 261 2.79 13.07 -42.70
C GLY A 261 1.88 13.87 -43.65
N GLN A 262 1.28 14.98 -43.19
CA GLN A 262 0.37 15.84 -43.96
C GLN A 262 -0.74 15.04 -44.67
N LYS A 263 -1.33 14.08 -43.94
CA LYS A 263 -2.43 13.24 -44.46
C LYS A 263 -3.75 13.69 -43.85
N ASP A 264 -4.77 13.81 -44.70
CA ASP A 264 -6.15 13.97 -44.27
C ASP A 264 -6.62 12.69 -43.55
N CYS A 265 -6.46 12.65 -42.22
CA CYS A 265 -6.91 11.58 -41.37
C CYS A 265 -8.31 11.85 -40.81
N SER A 266 -9.16 10.83 -40.80
CA SER A 266 -10.39 10.84 -40.00
C SER A 266 -10.09 10.96 -38.50
N VAL A 267 -11.07 11.40 -37.71
CA VAL A 267 -10.97 11.46 -36.23
C VAL A 267 -10.57 10.10 -35.66
N LEU A 268 -11.07 9.01 -36.25
CA LEU A 268 -10.76 7.64 -35.84
C LEU A 268 -9.30 7.29 -36.10
N GLU A 269 -8.77 7.55 -37.31
CA GLU A 269 -7.37 7.27 -37.65
C GLU A 269 -6.40 8.08 -36.79
N PHE A 270 -6.73 9.35 -36.53
CA PHE A 270 -5.96 10.18 -35.60
C PHE A 270 -5.98 9.60 -34.17
N ARG A 271 -7.12 9.08 -33.68
CA ARG A 271 -7.26 8.63 -32.28
C ARG A 271 -7.05 7.12 -32.06
N ILE A 272 -6.82 6.32 -33.10
CA ILE A 272 -6.84 4.84 -32.99
C ILE A 272 -5.80 4.29 -32.00
N GLY A 273 -4.62 4.89 -31.94
CA GLY A 273 -3.59 4.50 -30.98
C GLY A 273 -3.98 4.81 -29.53
N ASN A 274 -4.65 5.95 -29.30
CA ASN A 274 -5.18 6.31 -27.98
C ASN A 274 -6.29 5.36 -27.54
N LEU A 275 -7.21 5.02 -28.45
CA LEU A 275 -8.25 4.03 -28.21
C LEU A 275 -7.65 2.65 -27.88
N PHE A 276 -6.57 2.24 -28.57
CA PHE A 276 -5.85 1.02 -28.27
C PHE A 276 -5.21 1.04 -26.87
N TYR A 277 -4.51 2.12 -26.50
CA TYR A 277 -3.89 2.26 -25.18
C TYR A 277 -4.90 2.14 -24.04
N GLU A 278 -6.01 2.87 -24.15
CA GLU A 278 -7.07 2.89 -23.13
C GLU A 278 -7.82 1.56 -23.09
N ALA A 279 -8.01 0.88 -24.23
CA ALA A 279 -8.53 -0.48 -24.27
C ALA A 279 -7.59 -1.48 -23.57
N VAL A 280 -6.27 -1.34 -23.69
CA VAL A 280 -5.29 -2.15 -22.96
C VAL A 280 -5.37 -1.88 -21.45
N LEU A 281 -5.41 -0.62 -21.02
CA LEU A 281 -5.56 -0.27 -19.60
C LEU A 281 -6.90 -0.77 -19.03
N CYS A 282 -8.02 -0.55 -19.73
CA CYS A 282 -9.33 -1.05 -19.35
C CYS A 282 -9.38 -2.58 -19.30
N GLY A 283 -8.78 -3.26 -20.27
CA GLY A 283 -8.69 -4.72 -20.32
C GLY A 283 -7.88 -5.28 -19.14
N ARG A 284 -6.77 -4.64 -18.77
CA ARG A 284 -6.00 -5.00 -17.56
C ARG A 284 -6.76 -4.71 -16.28
N TYR A 285 -7.45 -3.56 -16.17
CA TYR A 285 -8.31 -3.24 -15.03
C TYR A 285 -9.40 -4.31 -14.87
N PHE A 286 -10.13 -4.63 -15.93
CA PHE A 286 -11.16 -5.67 -15.94
C PHE A 286 -10.59 -7.04 -15.60
N TYR A 287 -9.42 -7.40 -16.14
CA TYR A 287 -8.73 -8.65 -15.79
C TYR A 287 -8.46 -8.75 -14.29
N TYR A 288 -7.90 -7.71 -13.67
CA TYR A 288 -7.65 -7.69 -12.22
C TYR A 288 -8.95 -7.62 -11.39
N LEU A 289 -10.05 -7.06 -11.90
CA LEU A 289 -11.36 -7.14 -11.24
C LEU A 289 -11.96 -8.55 -11.32
N ALA A 290 -11.96 -9.17 -12.50
CA ALA A 290 -12.66 -10.42 -12.77
C ALA A 290 -11.91 -11.64 -12.22
N PHE A 291 -10.60 -11.75 -12.48
CA PHE A 291 -9.79 -12.92 -12.08
C PHE A 291 -9.36 -12.91 -10.61
N THR A 292 -9.67 -11.86 -9.86
CA THR A 292 -9.45 -11.82 -8.41
C THR A 292 -10.67 -12.29 -7.60
N ASN A 293 -11.72 -12.81 -8.26
CA ASN A 293 -13.03 -12.95 -7.63
C ASN A 293 -13.64 -14.38 -7.69
N VAL A 294 -13.24 -15.23 -6.74
CA VAL A 294 -14.15 -16.18 -6.04
C VAL A 294 -13.78 -16.25 -4.55
N SER A 295 -12.48 -16.28 -4.24
CA SER A 295 -11.95 -16.37 -2.87
C SER A 295 -11.41 -15.06 -2.27
N SER A 296 -11.07 -14.07 -3.11
CA SER A 296 -10.17 -12.97 -2.72
C SER A 296 -10.84 -11.58 -2.66
N PHE A 297 -12.17 -11.51 -2.61
CA PHE A 297 -12.92 -10.24 -2.54
C PHE A 297 -12.60 -9.38 -1.31
N GLN A 298 -12.38 -10.02 -0.15
CA GLN A 298 -12.07 -9.36 1.13
C GLN A 298 -10.69 -8.65 1.12
N TYR A 299 -9.84 -8.99 0.16
CA TYR A 299 -8.43 -8.64 0.12
C TYR A 299 -8.16 -7.38 -0.72
N PHE A 300 -9.08 -7.07 -1.65
CA PHE A 300 -9.07 -5.80 -2.38
C PHE A 300 -9.82 -4.74 -1.58
N LEU A 301 -9.03 -4.00 -0.81
CA LEU A 301 -9.37 -2.72 -0.22
C LEU A 301 -10.16 -1.88 -1.25
N ASP A 302 -11.43 -1.60 -0.94
CA ASP A 302 -12.37 -0.88 -1.80
C ASP A 302 -12.76 -1.55 -3.14
N PHE A 303 -12.79 -2.89 -3.26
CA PHE A 303 -13.19 -3.59 -4.52
C PHE A 303 -14.52 -3.08 -5.13
N LYS A 304 -15.57 -2.88 -4.32
CA LYS A 304 -16.86 -2.31 -4.77
C LYS A 304 -16.74 -0.89 -5.30
N THR A 305 -15.72 -0.16 -4.86
CA THR A 305 -15.45 1.22 -5.28
C THR A 305 -14.62 1.21 -6.56
N ASN A 306 -13.62 0.34 -6.68
CA ASN A 306 -12.89 0.12 -7.95
C ASN A 306 -13.83 -0.32 -9.10
N ILE A 307 -14.86 -1.14 -8.82
CA ILE A 307 -15.92 -1.44 -9.81
C ILE A 307 -16.71 -0.18 -10.21
N ARG A 308 -17.06 0.69 -9.26
CA ARG A 308 -17.82 1.92 -9.52
C ARG A 308 -17.00 2.91 -10.35
N VAL A 309 -15.74 3.12 -9.99
CA VAL A 309 -14.75 3.89 -10.78
C VAL A 309 -14.68 3.34 -12.19
N PHE A 310 -14.46 2.03 -12.35
CA PHE A 310 -14.33 1.40 -13.66
C PHE A 310 -15.60 1.56 -14.51
N ALA A 311 -16.78 1.30 -13.94
CA ALA A 311 -18.05 1.43 -14.65
C ALA A 311 -18.33 2.88 -15.06
N ALA A 312 -18.10 3.85 -14.17
CA ALA A 312 -18.28 5.27 -14.47
C ALA A 312 -17.27 5.75 -15.54
N PHE A 313 -15.97 5.49 -15.34
CA PHE A 313 -14.93 5.81 -16.32
C PHE A 313 -15.25 5.20 -17.69
N PHE A 314 -15.56 3.91 -17.74
CA PHE A 314 -15.86 3.20 -18.98
C PHE A 314 -17.09 3.80 -19.69
N VAL A 315 -18.19 4.04 -18.97
CA VAL A 315 -19.40 4.63 -19.57
C VAL A 315 -19.12 6.04 -20.10
N PHE A 316 -18.52 6.93 -19.30
CA PHE A 316 -18.27 8.31 -19.73
C PHE A 316 -17.23 8.39 -20.87
N TYR A 317 -16.11 7.70 -20.76
CA TYR A 317 -15.06 7.70 -21.78
C TYR A 317 -15.54 7.11 -23.11
N TRP A 318 -16.14 5.91 -23.10
CA TRP A 318 -16.55 5.24 -24.33
C TRP A 318 -17.79 5.87 -24.98
N SER A 319 -18.78 6.34 -24.21
CA SER A 319 -19.92 7.06 -24.81
C SER A 319 -19.48 8.32 -25.54
N THR A 320 -18.57 9.09 -24.92
CA THR A 320 -17.91 10.24 -25.55
C THR A 320 -17.16 9.84 -26.81
N MET A 321 -16.27 8.84 -26.75
CA MET A 321 -15.47 8.44 -27.92
C MET A 321 -16.33 7.89 -29.07
N ILE A 322 -17.43 7.18 -28.77
CA ILE A 322 -18.38 6.72 -29.78
C ILE A 322 -19.11 7.90 -30.42
N TYR A 323 -19.63 8.84 -29.63
CA TYR A 323 -20.28 10.05 -30.13
C TYR A 323 -19.32 10.92 -30.97
N SER A 324 -18.07 11.04 -30.52
CA SER A 324 -16.95 11.69 -31.21
C SER A 324 -16.68 11.10 -32.60
N CYS A 325 -16.59 9.77 -32.69
CA CYS A 325 -16.34 9.08 -33.96
C CYS A 325 -17.57 9.12 -34.88
N ALA A 326 -18.78 9.10 -34.32
CA ALA A 326 -20.02 9.16 -35.08
C ALA A 326 -20.30 10.55 -35.67
N THR A 327 -19.88 11.62 -34.99
CA THR A 327 -20.04 13.01 -35.47
C THR A 327 -18.87 13.49 -36.32
N ASN A 328 -17.68 12.90 -36.18
CA ASN A 328 -16.44 13.28 -36.86
C ASN A 328 -16.09 14.79 -36.72
N SER A 329 -16.55 15.42 -35.64
CA SER A 329 -16.29 16.83 -35.29
C SER A 329 -15.09 16.91 -34.36
N TYR A 330 -13.98 17.53 -34.78
CA TYR A 330 -12.81 17.70 -33.90
C TYR A 330 -13.07 18.68 -32.74
N ASP A 331 -13.91 19.70 -32.97
CA ASP A 331 -14.16 20.78 -31.99
C ASP A 331 -15.01 20.30 -30.82
N THR A 332 -16.10 19.57 -31.09
CA THR A 332 -17.00 19.01 -30.06
C THR A 332 -16.23 18.15 -29.05
N ILE A 333 -15.26 17.36 -29.53
CA ILE A 333 -14.42 16.50 -28.69
C ILE A 333 -13.42 17.34 -27.88
N SER A 334 -12.90 18.41 -28.48
CA SER A 334 -11.92 19.28 -27.85
C SER A 334 -12.55 20.06 -26.70
N TYR A 335 -13.73 20.66 -26.91
CA TYR A 335 -14.50 21.29 -25.84
C TYR A 335 -14.90 20.30 -24.75
N PHE A 336 -15.33 19.09 -25.11
CA PHE A 336 -15.73 18.08 -24.12
C PHE A 336 -14.55 17.71 -23.19
N ARG A 337 -13.33 17.63 -23.72
CA ARG A 337 -12.12 17.32 -22.92
C ARG A 337 -11.83 18.34 -21.83
N LEU A 338 -12.06 19.62 -22.08
CA LEU A 338 -11.88 20.70 -21.10
C LEU A 338 -12.68 20.46 -19.80
N PHE A 339 -13.78 19.72 -19.88
CA PHE A 339 -14.69 19.47 -18.75
C PHE A 339 -14.61 18.04 -18.19
N ILE A 340 -14.16 17.02 -18.95
CA ILE A 340 -14.08 15.65 -18.44
C ILE A 340 -12.90 15.43 -17.48
N HIS A 341 -11.72 16.01 -17.73
CA HIS A 341 -10.54 15.81 -16.87
C HIS A 341 -10.82 16.14 -15.38
N PRO A 342 -11.44 17.31 -15.03
CA PRO A 342 -11.90 17.56 -13.67
C PRO A 342 -12.81 16.47 -13.11
N CYS A 343 -13.80 16.03 -13.88
CA CYS A 343 -14.74 15.00 -13.44
C CYS A 343 -14.04 13.68 -13.12
N LEU A 344 -13.04 13.29 -13.91
CA LEU A 344 -12.20 12.12 -13.64
C LEU A 344 -11.38 12.31 -12.36
N VAL A 345 -10.70 13.45 -12.19
CA VAL A 345 -9.92 13.73 -10.97
C VAL A 345 -10.79 13.66 -9.72
N TRP A 346 -12.00 14.22 -9.74
CA TRP A 346 -12.95 14.14 -8.62
C TRP A 346 -13.38 12.70 -8.35
N LEU A 347 -13.80 11.96 -9.38
CA LEU A 347 -14.22 10.56 -9.27
C LEU A 347 -13.11 9.70 -8.66
N PHE A 348 -11.92 9.67 -9.29
CA PHE A 348 -10.81 8.85 -8.82
C PHE A 348 -10.32 9.26 -7.42
N THR A 349 -10.29 10.56 -7.10
CA THR A 349 -9.88 11.07 -5.78
C THR A 349 -10.83 10.63 -4.68
N LEU A 350 -12.14 10.84 -4.87
CA LEU A 350 -13.15 10.48 -3.88
C LEU A 350 -13.13 8.96 -3.64
N ASP A 351 -13.13 8.17 -4.71
CA ASP A 351 -13.21 6.72 -4.62
C ASP A 351 -11.93 6.06 -4.07
N ASN A 352 -10.74 6.63 -4.28
CA ASN A 352 -9.49 6.05 -3.73
C ASN A 352 -9.14 6.54 -2.32
N PHE A 353 -9.56 7.75 -1.92
CA PHE A 353 -9.02 8.43 -0.73
C PHE A 353 -10.06 8.98 0.25
N LEU A 354 -11.33 9.19 -0.12
CA LEU A 354 -12.31 9.85 0.78
C LEU A 354 -12.45 9.12 2.13
N LEU A 355 -12.57 7.79 2.11
CA LEU A 355 -12.72 6.99 3.34
C LEU A 355 -11.44 7.01 4.20
N VAL A 356 -10.26 7.03 3.58
CA VAL A 356 -8.96 7.17 4.28
C VAL A 356 -8.88 8.52 4.97
N VAL A 357 -9.17 9.61 4.24
CA VAL A 357 -9.18 10.98 4.77
C VAL A 357 -10.14 11.10 5.94
N LEU A 358 -11.37 10.60 5.81
CA LEU A 358 -12.37 10.63 6.88
C LEU A 358 -11.94 9.84 8.13
N ARG A 359 -11.35 8.63 7.97
CA ARG A 359 -10.87 7.82 9.10
C ARG A 359 -9.68 8.45 9.82
N VAL A 360 -8.70 8.99 9.08
CA VAL A 360 -7.52 9.65 9.67
C VAL A 360 -7.94 10.95 10.38
N LEU A 361 -8.72 11.82 9.73
CA LEU A 361 -9.15 13.09 10.33
C LEU A 361 -10.06 12.89 11.55
N SER A 362 -10.96 11.90 11.52
CA SER A 362 -11.83 11.61 12.67
C SER A 362 -11.06 11.09 13.89
N ARG A 363 -10.09 10.20 13.68
CA ARG A 363 -9.15 9.75 14.73
C ARG A 363 -8.35 10.93 15.30
N ARG A 364 -7.85 11.82 14.46
CA ARG A 364 -6.96 12.93 14.85
C ARG A 364 -7.68 14.11 15.52
N PHE A 365 -8.86 14.49 15.03
CA PHE A 365 -9.56 15.70 15.49
C PHE A 365 -10.85 15.42 16.26
N GLY A 366 -11.54 14.30 15.98
CA GLY A 366 -12.86 14.03 16.52
C GLY A 366 -12.91 13.27 17.86
N LYS A 367 -11.77 12.74 18.35
CA LYS A 367 -11.69 11.73 19.43
C LYS A 367 -12.63 10.52 19.19
N SER A 368 -13.02 10.30 17.93
CA SER A 368 -14.05 9.35 17.52
C SER A 368 -13.48 8.44 16.46
N THR A 369 -13.67 7.14 16.64
CA THR A 369 -13.18 6.10 15.74
C THR A 369 -14.20 5.85 14.62
N LEU A 370 -14.51 6.89 13.83
CA LEU A 370 -15.34 6.73 12.63
C LEU A 370 -14.67 5.74 11.68
N LEU A 371 -15.47 4.85 11.09
CA LEU A 371 -15.00 3.79 10.20
C LEU A 371 -14.03 2.77 10.85
N GLN A 372 -14.03 2.60 12.18
CA GLN A 372 -13.20 1.57 12.86
C GLN A 372 -13.53 0.15 12.40
N ASN A 373 -14.82 -0.14 12.18
CA ASN A 373 -15.32 -1.46 11.79
C ASN A 373 -15.19 -1.73 10.27
N TYR A 374 -14.66 -0.77 9.50
CA TYR A 374 -14.32 -0.99 8.09
C TYR A 374 -12.82 -1.27 7.99
N ASP A 375 -12.44 -2.35 7.31
CA ASP A 375 -11.05 -2.53 6.95
C ASP A 375 -10.65 -1.51 5.87
N LEU A 376 -9.87 -0.50 6.28
CA LEU A 376 -9.23 0.48 5.39
C LEU A 376 -7.70 0.29 5.29
N LEU A 377 -7.18 -0.82 5.81
CA LEU A 377 -5.79 -1.26 5.68
C LEU A 377 -5.66 -2.31 4.58
N GLY A 378 -6.61 -3.24 4.49
CA GLY A 378 -6.54 -4.37 3.58
C GLY A 378 -5.55 -5.40 4.11
N GLN A 379 -5.98 -6.66 4.12
CA GLN A 379 -5.17 -7.80 4.56
C GLN A 379 -3.74 -7.83 3.95
N TYR A 380 -3.55 -7.32 2.73
CA TYR A 380 -2.24 -7.24 2.07
C TYR A 380 -1.22 -6.37 2.83
N TYR A 381 -1.68 -5.24 3.37
CA TYR A 381 -0.83 -4.28 4.06
C TYR A 381 -0.52 -4.78 5.47
N GLU A 382 -1.52 -5.37 6.11
CA GLU A 382 -1.38 -6.10 7.37
C GLU A 382 -0.32 -7.20 7.22
N GLU A 383 -0.46 -8.14 6.27
CA GLU A 383 0.52 -9.21 6.03
C GLU A 383 1.95 -8.68 5.78
N LEU A 384 2.10 -7.60 4.99
CA LEU A 384 3.39 -6.97 4.71
C LEU A 384 4.03 -6.25 5.92
N GLN A 385 3.23 -5.55 6.74
CA GLN A 385 3.75 -4.86 7.93
C GLN A 385 4.00 -5.83 9.08
N TYR A 386 3.14 -6.82 9.24
CA TYR A 386 3.29 -7.85 10.25
C TYR A 386 4.55 -8.70 10.04
N GLY A 387 4.86 -9.09 8.80
CA GLY A 387 6.12 -9.78 8.50
C GLY A 387 7.37 -8.97 8.89
N LYS A 388 7.35 -7.64 8.66
CA LYS A 388 8.41 -6.73 9.12
C LYS A 388 8.45 -6.61 10.65
N CYS A 389 7.29 -6.52 11.29
CA CYS A 389 7.16 -6.34 12.73
C CYS A 389 7.68 -7.57 13.50
N VAL A 390 7.31 -8.80 13.06
CA VAL A 390 7.91 -10.05 13.56
C VAL A 390 9.42 -10.04 13.31
N GLY A 391 9.88 -9.69 12.10
CA GLY A 391 11.31 -9.58 11.80
C GLY A 391 12.10 -8.65 12.74
N CYS A 392 11.50 -7.52 13.14
CA CYS A 392 12.11 -6.60 14.11
C CYS A 392 12.18 -7.19 15.53
N LEU A 393 11.12 -7.89 15.98
CA LEU A 393 11.10 -8.60 17.26
C LEU A 393 12.10 -9.75 17.31
N LEU A 394 12.32 -10.44 16.19
CA LEU A 394 13.32 -11.52 16.08
C LEU A 394 14.76 -10.97 15.99
N PHE A 395 14.96 -9.75 15.50
CA PHE A 395 16.30 -9.16 15.38
C PHE A 395 16.91 -8.79 16.75
N ASN A 396 16.11 -8.25 17.68
CA ASN A 396 16.56 -7.98 19.04
C ASN A 396 16.49 -9.27 19.89
N HIS A 397 17.60 -9.62 20.56
CA HIS A 397 17.74 -10.85 21.35
C HIS A 397 16.75 -10.92 22.52
N GLU A 398 16.50 -9.81 23.23
CA GLU A 398 15.61 -9.79 24.39
C GLU A 398 14.15 -10.00 23.94
N THR A 399 13.70 -9.32 22.88
CA THR A 399 12.35 -9.54 22.33
C THR A 399 12.19 -10.91 21.67
N ARG A 400 13.25 -11.46 21.07
CA ARG A 400 13.29 -12.82 20.53
C ARG A 400 13.06 -13.84 21.62
N ASP A 401 13.77 -13.74 22.74
CA ASP A 401 13.67 -14.69 23.86
C ASP A 401 12.28 -14.66 24.50
N ILE A 402 11.70 -13.47 24.72
CA ILE A 402 10.34 -13.31 25.24
C ILE A 402 9.31 -13.91 24.25
N LEU A 403 9.46 -13.65 22.95
CA LEU A 403 8.55 -14.18 21.92
C LEU A 403 8.64 -15.71 21.80
N LEU A 404 9.85 -16.27 21.87
CA LEU A 404 10.09 -17.71 21.81
C LEU A 404 9.58 -18.43 23.07
N SER A 405 9.76 -17.82 24.25
CA SER A 405 9.16 -18.30 25.50
C SER A 405 7.62 -18.31 25.43
N TYR A 406 7.02 -17.22 24.96
CA TYR A 406 5.58 -17.13 24.77
C TYR A 406 5.05 -18.15 23.75
N ALA A 407 5.72 -18.31 22.60
CA ALA A 407 5.37 -19.32 21.60
C ALA A 407 5.51 -20.76 22.15
N GLY A 408 6.53 -21.01 22.98
CA GLY A 408 6.69 -22.26 23.73
C GLY A 408 5.50 -22.55 24.66
N SER A 409 5.03 -21.54 25.41
CA SER A 409 3.83 -21.66 26.25
C SER A 409 2.54 -21.92 25.47
N ARG A 410 2.54 -21.62 24.17
CA ARG A 410 1.43 -21.85 23.22
C ARG A 410 1.63 -23.11 22.37
N HIS A 411 2.68 -23.90 22.61
CA HIS A 411 3.04 -25.10 21.84
C HIS A 411 3.20 -24.84 20.33
N CYS A 412 3.81 -23.72 19.95
CA CYS A 412 4.08 -23.32 18.57
C CYS A 412 5.45 -22.63 18.41
N ALA A 413 6.42 -23.01 19.24
CA ALA A 413 7.78 -22.46 19.21
C ALA A 413 8.51 -22.74 17.89
N GLU A 414 8.20 -23.85 17.22
CA GLU A 414 8.80 -24.27 15.96
C GLU A 414 8.64 -23.24 14.84
N ALA A 415 7.54 -22.48 14.83
CA ALA A 415 7.34 -21.35 13.92
C ALA A 415 8.38 -20.23 14.15
N VAL A 416 8.64 -19.89 15.42
CA VAL A 416 9.58 -18.83 15.81
C VAL A 416 11.04 -19.29 15.62
N GLU A 417 11.34 -20.53 16.00
CA GLU A 417 12.65 -21.17 15.81
C GLU A 417 13.05 -21.28 14.34
N PHE A 418 12.10 -21.58 13.45
CA PHE A 418 12.34 -21.64 12.00
C PHE A 418 12.79 -20.28 11.44
N GLU A 419 12.13 -19.18 11.80
CA GLU A 419 12.53 -17.84 11.35
C GLU A 419 13.89 -17.42 11.92
N ILE A 420 14.21 -17.82 13.17
CA ILE A 420 15.53 -17.62 13.77
C ILE A 420 16.60 -18.36 12.96
N CYS A 421 16.37 -19.64 12.65
CA CYS A 421 17.29 -20.46 11.87
C CYS A 421 17.52 -19.90 10.45
N ILE A 422 16.47 -19.38 9.81
CA ILE A 422 16.57 -18.67 8.52
C ILE A 422 17.43 -17.40 8.64
N ALA A 423 17.24 -16.61 9.70
CA ALA A 423 18.04 -15.40 9.93
C ALA A 423 19.53 -15.73 10.14
N GLU A 424 19.82 -16.82 10.87
CA GLU A 424 21.17 -17.34 11.08
C GLU A 424 21.79 -17.86 9.78
N CYS A 425 21.04 -18.61 8.96
CA CYS A 425 21.47 -19.04 7.63
C CYS A 425 21.88 -17.85 6.75
N LYS A 426 21.08 -16.77 6.71
CA LYS A 426 21.39 -15.54 5.95
C LYS A 426 22.57 -14.75 6.51
N GLN A 427 22.85 -14.86 7.80
CA GLN A 427 24.03 -14.25 8.42
C GLN A 427 25.29 -15.06 8.10
N LEU A 428 25.21 -16.40 8.11
CA LEU A 428 26.28 -17.30 7.71
C LEU A 428 26.57 -17.23 6.21
N GLU A 429 25.57 -17.06 5.34
CA GLU A 429 25.76 -16.97 3.88
C GLU A 429 26.74 -15.85 3.48
N LYS A 430 26.78 -14.76 4.26
CA LYS A 430 27.71 -13.63 4.09
C LYS A 430 29.16 -13.96 4.51
N GLN A 431 29.37 -15.04 5.25
CA GLN A 431 30.66 -15.46 5.81
C GLN A 431 31.19 -16.72 5.10
N SER A 432 30.34 -17.75 4.97
CA SER A 432 30.63 -19.05 4.36
C SER A 432 29.36 -19.59 3.70
N VAL A 433 29.32 -19.54 2.36
CA VAL A 433 28.19 -20.05 1.57
C VAL A 433 27.96 -21.55 1.83
N GLN A 434 29.03 -22.33 2.00
CA GLN A 434 28.91 -23.77 2.20
C GLN A 434 28.27 -24.11 3.56
N GLU A 435 28.72 -23.46 4.64
CA GLU A 435 28.14 -23.66 5.98
C GLU A 435 26.66 -23.21 6.02
N ALA A 436 26.32 -22.14 5.31
CA ALA A 436 24.92 -21.71 5.17
C ALA A 436 24.06 -22.73 4.40
N ARG A 437 24.59 -23.37 3.35
CA ARG A 437 23.91 -24.45 2.61
C ARG A 437 23.72 -25.71 3.46
N ASP A 438 24.69 -26.05 4.30
CA ASP A 438 24.60 -27.19 5.20
C ASP A 438 23.62 -26.92 6.36
N MET A 439 23.64 -25.72 6.96
CA MET A 439 22.59 -25.30 7.92
C MET A 439 21.20 -25.24 7.27
N ALA A 440 21.09 -24.84 6.00
CA ALA A 440 19.82 -24.86 5.27
C ALA A 440 19.28 -26.30 5.05
N ARG A 441 20.17 -27.28 4.88
CA ARG A 441 19.79 -28.71 4.87
C ARG A 441 19.25 -29.12 6.22
N ASP A 442 19.97 -28.84 7.31
CA ASP A 442 19.53 -29.17 8.68
C ASP A 442 18.21 -28.50 9.04
N CYS A 443 18.03 -27.21 8.70
CA CYS A 443 16.77 -26.48 8.84
C CYS A 443 15.62 -27.15 8.07
N THR A 444 15.90 -27.69 6.87
CA THR A 444 14.91 -28.40 6.05
C THR A 444 14.54 -29.76 6.67
N GLU A 445 15.49 -30.50 7.22
CA GLU A 445 15.22 -31.76 7.94
C GLU A 445 14.44 -31.52 9.24
N ILE A 446 14.82 -30.49 10.02
CA ILE A 446 14.24 -30.19 11.34
C ILE A 446 12.86 -29.53 11.23
N PHE A 447 12.62 -28.62 10.29
CA PHE A 447 11.35 -27.88 10.24
C PHE A 447 10.47 -28.28 9.06
N VAL A 448 11.04 -28.62 7.90
CA VAL A 448 10.30 -28.74 6.64
C VAL A 448 9.87 -30.17 6.29
N ARG A 449 10.48 -31.24 6.84
CA ARG A 449 10.04 -32.62 6.54
C ARG A 449 8.82 -33.09 7.34
N VAL A 450 7.95 -33.85 6.68
CA VAL A 450 6.63 -34.38 7.15
C VAL A 450 6.72 -35.47 8.24
N ASN A 451 7.86 -35.56 8.94
CA ASN A 451 8.09 -36.53 10.01
C ASN A 451 8.94 -35.92 11.14
N SER A 452 9.20 -34.62 11.12
CA SER A 452 9.96 -33.97 12.20
C SER A 452 9.07 -33.70 13.42
N SER A 453 9.65 -33.78 14.61
CA SER A 453 9.01 -33.33 15.85
C SER A 453 8.80 -31.80 15.91
N LYS A 454 9.43 -31.05 15.01
CA LYS A 454 9.30 -29.59 14.84
C LYS A 454 8.75 -29.21 13.46
N GLU A 455 7.91 -30.06 12.86
CA GLU A 455 7.32 -29.77 11.55
C GLU A 455 6.50 -28.48 11.56
N ILE A 456 6.94 -27.47 10.81
CA ILE A 456 6.20 -26.21 10.65
C ILE A 456 4.97 -26.41 9.76
N ASN A 457 3.90 -25.67 10.05
CA ASN A 457 2.64 -25.74 9.30
C ASN A 457 2.70 -24.91 8.00
N ILE A 458 3.21 -25.49 6.91
CA ILE A 458 3.26 -24.83 5.58
C ILE A 458 2.53 -25.64 4.50
N LYS A 459 2.10 -24.97 3.43
CA LYS A 459 1.44 -25.63 2.29
C LYS A 459 2.34 -26.71 1.66
N ARG A 460 1.74 -27.85 1.32
CA ARG A 460 2.43 -29.00 0.68
C ARG A 460 3.22 -28.63 -0.58
N THR A 461 2.73 -27.66 -1.37
CA THR A 461 3.41 -27.16 -2.57
C THR A 461 4.72 -26.44 -2.24
N VAL A 462 4.70 -25.58 -1.21
CA VAL A 462 5.88 -24.87 -0.70
C VAL A 462 6.87 -25.87 -0.10
N ARG A 463 6.38 -26.80 0.73
CA ARG A 463 7.18 -27.86 1.36
C ARG A 463 7.93 -28.71 0.32
N ASN A 464 7.22 -29.20 -0.69
CA ASN A 464 7.82 -30.00 -1.77
C ASN A 464 8.85 -29.20 -2.57
N ARG A 465 8.59 -27.91 -2.87
CA ARG A 465 9.55 -27.02 -3.56
C ARG A 465 10.86 -26.92 -2.80
N ILE A 466 10.82 -26.67 -1.49
CA ILE A 466 12.02 -26.52 -0.65
C ILE A 466 12.82 -27.82 -0.66
N ILE A 467 12.17 -28.96 -0.39
CA ILE A 467 12.81 -30.29 -0.40
C ILE A 467 13.46 -30.56 -1.77
N ASP A 468 12.78 -30.25 -2.87
CA ASP A 468 13.32 -30.41 -4.22
C ASP A 468 14.55 -29.52 -4.49
N LEU A 469 14.50 -28.25 -4.07
CA LEU A 469 15.60 -27.29 -4.23
C LEU A 469 16.84 -27.69 -3.42
N VAL A 470 16.64 -28.16 -2.17
CA VAL A 470 17.74 -28.65 -1.31
C VAL A 470 18.36 -29.93 -1.88
N ASN A 471 17.53 -30.90 -2.29
CA ASN A 471 18.02 -32.17 -2.84
C ASN A 471 18.76 -31.99 -4.18
N LYS A 472 18.43 -30.95 -4.96
CA LYS A 472 19.07 -30.62 -6.25
C LYS A 472 20.18 -29.58 -6.13
N ASP A 473 20.38 -29.01 -4.93
CA ASP A 473 21.31 -27.91 -4.63
C ASP A 473 21.15 -26.68 -5.58
N SER A 474 19.92 -26.47 -6.06
CA SER A 474 19.62 -25.65 -7.25
C SER A 474 18.96 -24.30 -6.95
N TYR A 475 19.11 -23.79 -5.73
CA TYR A 475 18.65 -22.47 -5.32
C TYR A 475 19.79 -21.45 -5.39
N LYS A 476 19.45 -20.18 -5.62
CA LYS A 476 20.44 -19.11 -5.81
C LYS A 476 21.06 -18.63 -4.50
N ASP A 477 20.19 -18.39 -3.50
CA ASP A 477 20.52 -17.82 -2.19
C ASP A 477 19.51 -18.34 -1.14
N ILE A 478 19.82 -18.13 0.15
CA ILE A 478 18.95 -18.58 1.26
C ILE A 478 17.55 -17.94 1.21
N ASP A 479 17.45 -16.71 0.68
CA ASP A 479 16.17 -16.06 0.41
C ASP A 479 15.36 -16.88 -0.61
N ASP A 480 15.84 -17.10 -1.85
CA ASP A 480 15.15 -17.88 -2.89
C ASP A 480 14.68 -19.27 -2.42
N LEU A 481 15.45 -19.91 -1.53
CA LEU A 481 15.08 -21.20 -0.96
C LEU A 481 13.86 -21.11 -0.02
N PHE A 482 13.95 -20.31 1.05
CA PHE A 482 12.96 -20.36 2.15
C PHE A 482 11.87 -19.31 2.07
N TYR A 483 11.98 -18.31 1.18
CA TYR A 483 11.11 -17.12 1.15
C TYR A 483 9.61 -17.43 1.32
N GLN A 484 9.07 -18.42 0.60
CA GLN A 484 7.65 -18.75 0.65
C GLN A 484 7.22 -19.40 1.97
N ALA A 485 8.07 -20.22 2.58
CA ALA A 485 7.79 -20.78 3.91
C ALA A 485 7.90 -19.69 4.98
N SER A 486 8.95 -18.85 4.91
CA SER A 486 9.13 -17.73 5.84
C SER A 486 7.94 -16.77 5.81
N PHE A 487 7.44 -16.43 4.63
CA PHE A 487 6.23 -15.60 4.53
C PHE A 487 4.98 -16.28 5.13
N GLU A 488 4.76 -17.58 4.90
CA GLU A 488 3.63 -18.31 5.49
C GLU A 488 3.73 -18.38 7.03
N ILE A 489 4.94 -18.55 7.57
CA ILE A 489 5.19 -18.65 9.01
C ILE A 489 5.16 -17.29 9.70
N LEU A 490 5.78 -16.25 9.15
CA LEU A 490 5.68 -14.87 9.66
C LEU A 490 4.21 -14.40 9.72
N ASN A 491 3.38 -14.78 8.74
CA ASN A 491 1.94 -14.50 8.78
C ASN A 491 1.24 -15.27 9.92
N GLN A 492 1.56 -16.55 10.13
CA GLN A 492 1.01 -17.34 11.24
C GLN A 492 1.43 -16.80 12.62
N ILE A 493 2.70 -16.40 12.79
CA ILE A 493 3.19 -15.76 14.02
C ILE A 493 2.41 -14.47 14.27
N SER A 494 2.18 -13.66 13.23
CA SER A 494 1.39 -12.44 13.39
C SER A 494 -0.04 -12.71 13.82
N GLN A 495 -0.78 -13.46 13.01
CA GLN A 495 -2.23 -13.64 13.19
C GLN A 495 -2.54 -14.36 14.51
N ASN A 496 -1.72 -15.35 14.90
CA ASN A 496 -2.01 -16.23 16.03
C ASN A 496 -1.24 -15.88 17.31
N LEU A 497 -0.07 -15.22 17.23
CA LEU A 497 0.78 -14.97 18.41
C LEU A 497 0.89 -13.49 18.78
N LEU A 498 1.16 -12.58 17.84
CA LEU A 498 1.48 -11.18 18.17
C LEU A 498 0.39 -10.49 19.00
N SER A 499 -0.88 -10.70 18.66
CA SER A 499 -2.02 -10.07 19.35
C SER A 499 -2.08 -10.40 20.85
N GLY A 500 -1.71 -11.62 21.24
CA GLY A 500 -1.60 -12.04 22.65
C GLY A 500 -0.22 -11.77 23.26
N PHE A 501 0.85 -11.87 22.46
CA PHE A 501 2.22 -11.57 22.88
C PHE A 501 2.37 -10.14 23.41
N TYR A 502 1.79 -9.15 22.72
CA TYR A 502 1.81 -7.75 23.16
C TYR A 502 1.05 -7.47 24.48
N GLN A 503 0.28 -8.46 24.97
CA GLN A 503 -0.44 -8.38 26.24
C GLN A 503 0.26 -9.15 27.37
N THR A 504 1.42 -9.77 27.09
CA THR A 504 2.17 -10.53 28.10
C THR A 504 2.81 -9.60 29.13
N PRO A 505 2.80 -9.96 30.43
CA PRO A 505 3.50 -9.20 31.47
C PRO A 505 4.98 -8.95 31.15
N GLU A 506 5.64 -9.93 30.55
CA GLU A 506 7.06 -9.91 30.18
C GLU A 506 7.34 -8.86 29.09
N PHE A 507 6.55 -8.85 28.01
CA PHE A 507 6.72 -7.84 26.95
C PHE A 507 6.32 -6.44 27.42
N ILE A 508 5.27 -6.31 28.25
CA ILE A 508 4.86 -5.03 28.83
C ILE A 508 5.96 -4.48 29.76
N ALA A 509 6.60 -5.33 30.56
CA ALA A 509 7.72 -4.94 31.43
C ALA A 509 8.93 -4.47 30.60
N PHE A 510 9.31 -5.24 29.56
CA PHE A 510 10.35 -4.85 28.60
C PHE A 510 10.05 -3.49 27.95
N GLN A 511 8.82 -3.28 27.46
CA GLN A 511 8.42 -2.02 26.86
C GLN A 511 8.52 -0.85 27.85
N GLN A 512 8.08 -1.04 29.10
CA GLN A 512 8.20 -0.03 30.15
C GLN A 512 9.66 0.29 30.50
N GLU A 513 10.54 -0.71 30.52
CA GLU A 513 11.97 -0.51 30.74
C GLU A 513 12.62 0.29 29.60
N CYS A 514 12.34 -0.06 28.33
CA CYS A 514 12.78 0.71 27.17
C CYS A 514 12.28 2.17 27.21
N ASP A 515 11.01 2.37 27.56
CA ASP A 515 10.38 3.69 27.71
C ASP A 515 11.08 4.53 28.80
N ASN A 516 11.37 3.91 29.94
CA ASN A 516 12.04 4.55 31.07
C ASN A 516 13.50 4.88 30.73
N ARG A 517 14.21 3.98 30.04
CA ARG A 517 15.58 4.19 29.56
C ARG A 517 15.65 5.29 28.51
N SER A 518 14.67 5.38 27.61
CA SER A 518 14.54 6.46 26.63
C SER A 518 14.28 7.81 27.32
N LYS A 519 13.30 7.89 28.23
CA LYS A 519 13.02 9.09 29.04
C LYS A 519 14.23 9.53 29.87
N LEU A 520 14.97 8.59 30.47
CA LEU A 520 16.20 8.87 31.21
C LEU A 520 17.31 9.39 30.29
N THR A 521 17.50 8.78 29.13
CA THR A 521 18.53 9.22 28.15
C THR A 521 18.23 10.63 27.65
N GLU A 522 16.97 10.94 27.33
CA GLU A 522 16.57 12.29 26.93
C GLU A 522 16.68 13.30 28.08
N ALA A 523 16.32 12.92 29.32
CA ALA A 523 16.53 13.78 30.49
C ALA A 523 18.03 14.06 30.73
N LEU A 524 18.90 13.07 30.56
CA LEU A 524 20.35 13.25 30.69
C LEU A 524 20.93 14.09 29.53
N ARG A 525 20.39 13.96 28.31
CA ARG A 525 20.74 14.80 27.15
C ARG A 525 20.34 16.27 27.37
N VAL A 526 19.10 16.53 27.77
CA VAL A 526 18.58 17.87 28.05
C VAL A 526 19.33 18.56 29.20
N ASN A 527 19.77 17.81 30.21
CA ASN A 527 20.60 18.32 31.30
C ASN A 527 22.10 18.41 30.97
N GLY A 528 22.52 18.12 29.73
CA GLY A 528 23.93 18.20 29.29
C GLY A 528 24.87 17.18 29.93
N LEU A 529 24.33 16.12 30.54
CA LEU A 529 25.07 15.08 31.24
C LEU A 529 25.56 13.96 30.31
N ILE A 530 25.09 13.92 29.07
CA ILE A 530 25.59 13.06 28.00
C ILE A 530 25.80 13.91 26.74
N VAL A 531 27.03 13.94 26.24
CA VAL A 531 27.34 14.35 24.86
C VAL A 531 27.49 13.05 24.07
N VAL A 532 26.62 12.83 23.09
CA VAL A 532 26.64 11.62 22.26
C VAL A 532 27.46 11.88 21.01
N ASP A 533 28.74 11.46 21.03
CA ASP A 533 29.48 11.21 19.80
C ASP A 533 28.95 9.90 19.18
N ASN A 534 28.31 10.01 18.00
CA ASN A 534 27.99 8.93 17.05
C ASN A 534 27.50 7.58 17.64
N VAL A 535 26.21 7.49 17.98
CA VAL A 535 25.53 6.17 18.11
C VAL A 535 25.28 5.58 16.72
N PRO A 536 25.56 4.28 16.47
CA PRO A 536 25.21 3.62 15.21
C PRO A 536 23.69 3.55 14.98
N ASP A 537 23.25 3.76 13.74
CA ASP A 537 21.83 3.86 13.36
C ASP A 537 20.96 2.62 13.74
N SER A 538 21.57 1.49 14.06
CA SER A 538 20.87 0.24 14.37
C SER A 538 20.05 0.24 15.67
N MET A 539 20.32 1.14 16.63
CA MET A 539 19.54 1.23 17.88
C MET A 539 18.32 2.17 17.80
N VAL A 540 18.20 2.98 16.75
CA VAL A 540 17.15 4.00 16.62
C VAL A 540 15.80 3.40 16.20
N ALA A 541 15.81 2.22 15.58
CA ALA A 541 14.62 1.60 14.96
C ALA A 541 13.48 1.24 15.93
N LEU A 542 13.77 0.96 17.21
CA LEU A 542 12.75 0.52 18.19
C LEU A 542 12.06 1.67 18.95
N THR A 543 12.50 2.93 18.81
CA THR A 543 11.93 4.07 19.56
C THR A 543 11.32 5.18 18.70
N VAL A 544 11.54 5.19 17.38
CA VAL A 544 11.10 6.29 16.50
C VAL A 544 9.64 6.15 16.01
N GLU A 545 9.01 4.97 16.09
CA GLU A 545 7.59 4.83 15.70
C GLU A 545 6.58 5.43 16.71
N ALA A 546 7.05 5.99 17.83
CA ALA A 546 6.18 6.43 18.94
C ALA A 546 6.29 7.91 19.37
N ARG A 547 6.76 8.84 18.51
CA ARG A 547 6.47 10.29 18.69
C ARG A 547 6.72 11.15 17.44
N PRO A 548 5.83 12.10 17.09
CA PRO A 548 6.13 13.14 16.11
C PRO A 548 7.00 14.22 16.76
N SER A 549 8.14 14.54 16.16
CA SER A 549 8.87 15.77 16.43
C SER A 549 8.29 16.90 15.57
N ASN A 550 7.97 18.02 16.20
CA ASN A 550 7.56 19.24 15.53
C ASN A 550 8.16 20.44 16.28
N GLU A 551 8.46 21.51 15.55
CA GLU A 551 9.05 22.78 16.06
C GLU A 551 10.55 22.70 16.49
N GLN A 552 11.41 23.68 16.24
CA GLN A 552 11.27 24.94 15.48
C GLN A 552 12.64 25.44 14.95
N ALA A 553 12.64 25.94 13.71
CA ALA A 553 13.15 27.24 13.26
C ALA A 553 14.61 27.74 13.56
N ASP A 554 15.34 27.91 12.44
CA ASP A 554 15.95 29.18 11.98
C ASP A 554 17.36 29.64 12.45
N THR A 555 17.99 30.39 11.53
CA THR A 555 19.17 31.26 11.61
C THR A 555 20.59 30.66 11.66
N GLY A 556 21.50 31.31 10.92
CA GLY A 556 22.81 31.64 11.49
C GLY A 556 24.08 31.15 10.79
N SER A 557 24.40 31.75 9.64
CA SER A 557 25.77 31.88 9.09
C SER A 557 26.91 31.78 10.12
N ASN A 558 27.94 30.98 9.82
CA ASN A 558 29.31 31.47 10.02
C ASN A 558 30.35 30.91 9.03
N ARG A 559 31.36 31.73 8.78
CA ARG A 559 32.33 31.68 7.68
C ARG A 559 33.75 31.74 8.25
N LYS A 560 34.65 30.83 7.84
CA LYS A 560 36.13 31.04 7.72
C LYS A 560 36.84 29.78 7.20
N GLU A 561 37.64 29.88 6.13
CA GLU A 561 39.13 29.87 6.10
C GLU A 561 39.76 28.55 6.59
N LYS A 562 40.72 27.88 5.94
CA LYS A 562 41.64 28.06 4.78
C LYS A 562 41.95 26.64 4.22
N GLY A 563 42.62 26.39 3.09
CA GLY A 563 43.17 27.25 2.04
C GLY A 563 44.01 26.44 1.02
N ILE A 564 44.17 27.01 -0.17
CA ILE A 564 45.41 27.07 -1.00
C ILE A 564 46.27 25.80 -1.15
N SER A 565 46.25 25.24 -2.36
CA SER A 565 47.48 25.04 -3.17
C SER A 565 47.13 25.04 -4.68
N ASN A 566 47.77 25.92 -5.45
CA ASN A 566 47.62 26.08 -6.92
C ASN A 566 48.64 25.19 -7.69
N VAL A 567 48.64 25.34 -9.03
CA VAL A 567 49.76 25.06 -10.00
C VAL A 567 49.80 23.59 -10.48
N ASP A 568 49.86 23.22 -11.77
CA ASP A 568 49.98 23.90 -13.10
C ASP A 568 48.96 23.24 -14.08
N ILE A 569 48.28 23.89 -15.03
CA ILE A 569 48.68 24.57 -16.28
C ILE A 569 49.50 23.70 -17.28
N GLY A 570 48.90 23.41 -18.44
CA GLY A 570 49.64 22.85 -19.59
C GLY A 570 48.78 22.43 -20.78
N THR A 571 48.57 23.35 -21.74
CA THR A 571 48.41 23.16 -23.21
C THR A 571 48.00 21.76 -23.73
N GLY A 572 46.98 21.59 -24.58
CA GLY A 572 46.51 22.41 -25.70
C GLY A 572 46.38 21.53 -26.97
N GLN A 573 45.74 22.01 -28.05
CA GLN A 573 45.44 21.25 -29.30
C GLN A 573 44.42 20.09 -29.12
N SER A 574 43.71 19.60 -30.14
CA SER A 574 43.23 20.19 -31.40
C SER A 574 42.05 19.38 -31.92
N LEU A 575 41.06 20.09 -32.45
CA LEU A 575 40.09 19.66 -33.47
C LEU A 575 40.65 18.66 -34.50
N GLU A 576 40.01 17.51 -34.66
CA GLU A 576 39.91 16.81 -35.95
C GLU A 576 38.48 16.31 -36.21
N ILE A 577 38.02 16.56 -37.44
CA ILE A 577 36.77 16.07 -38.03
C ILE A 577 37.17 15.02 -39.07
N PRO A 578 36.51 13.85 -39.14
CA PRO A 578 36.48 13.06 -40.36
C PRO A 578 35.14 13.22 -41.08
N ASN A 579 35.20 13.73 -42.31
CA ASN A 579 34.09 13.67 -43.27
C ASN A 579 34.07 12.32 -44.01
N ASN A 580 32.87 11.92 -44.42
CA ASN A 580 32.55 11.03 -45.54
C ASN A 580 33.05 9.58 -45.52
N SER A 581 32.10 8.67 -45.33
CA SER A 581 31.71 7.69 -46.37
C SER A 581 30.23 7.34 -46.23
#